data_AF-A0ABD3T723-F1
#
_entry.id   AF-A0ABD3T723-F1
#
_cell.length_a   1.000
_cell.length_b   1.000
_cell.length_c   1.000
_cell.angle_alpha   90.00
_cell.angle_beta   90.00
_cell.angle_gamma   90.00
#
_symmetry.space_group_name_H-M   'P 1'
#
loop_
_entity.id
_entity.type
_entity.pdbx_description
1 polymer ?
#
loop_
_entity_poly.entity_id
_entity_poly.type
_entity_poly.pdbx_seq_one_letter_code
_entity_poly.pdbx_strand_id
1 'polypeptide(L)'
;MILLVLILAVIIPVSFIIWLTSVIFSSYLDLKPLAPWRAMMAVVAPILISSWGLKKGSLDRTGVAAGLVVGFILTISNLCFFSSLLIFFVAASKATKFKSDKKRILEDHFREGGQRNWIQVLCNGGVAAEFALIYMVDVGCTEKVINFSHDYNASWLSMAVLGSLACSCGDTFASEIGTVFGTLSSARLITTFKKVPKGTNGGVSVAGTVCSLIGGLLVGVAFYLSLVFLTNVSHLNNSPVQWPIVPLAGLFGILGSSIDSLLGATLQYSGYDRKKKCVVERPGLDVEYISGTAILDNHSVNLVAALITAFLAPQIAFFTWRI
;
A
#
# COMPACT_ATOMS: atom_id res chain seq x y z
N MET A 1 1.05 -2.82 -34.99
CA MET A 1 0.50 -1.56 -35.57
C MET A 1 -0.97 -1.35 -35.18
N ILE A 2 -1.89 -2.27 -35.51
CA ILE A 2 -3.33 -2.14 -35.22
C ILE A 2 -3.64 -1.99 -33.72
N LEU A 3 -3.05 -2.83 -32.85
CA LEU A 3 -3.25 -2.74 -31.41
C LEU A 3 -2.80 -1.38 -30.82
N LEU A 4 -1.67 -0.86 -31.30
CA LEU A 4 -1.17 0.45 -30.87
C LEU A 4 -2.11 1.58 -31.28
N VAL A 5 -2.63 1.53 -32.52
CA VAL A 5 -3.60 2.51 -33.01
C VAL A 5 -4.90 2.46 -32.21
N LEU A 6 -5.42 1.27 -31.90
CA LEU A 6 -6.61 1.10 -31.05
C LEU A 6 -6.41 1.64 -29.64
N ILE A 7 -5.24 1.36 -29.03
CA ILE A 7 -4.90 1.88 -27.70
C ILE A 7 -4.85 3.41 -27.72
N LEU A 8 -4.18 4.01 -28.70
CA LEU A 8 -4.09 5.46 -28.84
C LEU A 8 -5.46 6.11 -29.13
N ALA A 9 -6.31 5.45 -29.93
CA ALA A 9 -7.66 5.91 -30.25
C ALA A 9 -8.59 5.95 -29.04
N VAL A 10 -8.28 5.25 -27.95
CA VAL A 10 -9.03 5.32 -26.67
C VAL A 10 -8.35 6.28 -25.70
N ILE A 11 -7.03 6.20 -25.54
CA ILE A 11 -6.29 7.00 -24.56
C ILE A 11 -6.38 8.50 -24.89
N ILE A 12 -6.22 8.89 -26.15
CA ILE A 12 -6.21 10.31 -26.54
C ILE A 12 -7.57 10.96 -26.25
N PRO A 13 -8.73 10.41 -26.68
CA PRO A 13 -10.02 11.01 -26.36
C PRO A 13 -10.33 11.01 -24.86
N VAL A 14 -10.06 9.92 -24.14
CA VAL A 14 -10.35 9.82 -22.69
C VAL A 14 -9.53 10.85 -21.92
N SER A 15 -8.21 10.92 -22.17
CA SER A 15 -7.35 11.92 -21.52
C SER A 15 -7.75 13.35 -21.89
N PHE A 16 -8.14 13.60 -23.14
CA PHE A 16 -8.64 14.90 -23.57
C PHE A 16 -9.94 15.29 -22.87
N ILE A 17 -10.88 14.36 -22.69
CA ILE A 17 -12.13 14.61 -21.95
C ILE A 17 -11.84 14.92 -20.47
N ILE A 18 -10.95 14.17 -19.82
CA ILE A 18 -10.54 14.43 -18.43
C ILE A 18 -9.90 15.82 -18.31
N TRP A 19 -9.02 16.16 -19.25
CA TRP A 19 -8.41 17.48 -19.27
C TRP A 19 -9.45 18.58 -19.52
N LEU A 20 -10.32 18.43 -20.52
CA LEU A 20 -11.33 19.41 -20.89
C LEU A 20 -12.33 19.64 -19.74
N THR A 21 -12.79 18.57 -19.10
CA THR A 21 -13.65 18.68 -17.90
C THR A 21 -12.95 19.42 -16.78
N SER A 22 -11.65 19.16 -16.54
CA SER A 22 -10.89 19.93 -15.54
C SER A 22 -10.79 21.42 -15.88
N VAL A 23 -10.63 21.78 -17.16
CA VAL A 23 -10.60 23.19 -17.60
C VAL A 23 -11.96 23.85 -17.34
N ILE A 24 -13.04 23.18 -17.71
CA ILE A 24 -14.40 23.68 -17.49
C ILE A 24 -14.66 23.88 -15.99
N PHE A 25 -14.46 22.85 -15.16
CA PHE A 25 -14.64 22.98 -13.70
C PHE A 25 -13.73 24.05 -13.09
N SER A 26 -12.48 24.15 -13.54
CA SER A 26 -11.54 25.14 -13.03
C SER A 26 -11.98 26.58 -13.32
N SER A 27 -12.66 26.81 -14.45
CA SER A 27 -13.22 28.12 -14.80
C SER A 27 -14.43 28.51 -13.94
N TYR A 28 -15.18 27.52 -13.42
CA TYR A 28 -16.30 27.76 -12.50
C TYR A 28 -15.86 27.91 -11.04
N LEU A 29 -14.76 27.25 -10.65
CA LEU A 29 -14.30 27.15 -9.25
C LEU A 29 -13.05 27.99 -8.95
N ASP A 30 -12.54 28.77 -9.92
CA ASP A 30 -11.30 29.56 -9.84
C ASP A 30 -10.07 28.72 -9.40
N LEU A 31 -10.05 27.46 -9.85
CA LEU A 31 -8.96 26.51 -9.59
C LEU A 31 -7.94 26.52 -10.74
N LYS A 32 -6.75 25.96 -10.50
CA LYS A 32 -5.82 25.70 -11.61
C LYS A 32 -6.27 24.46 -12.39
N PRO A 33 -6.33 24.52 -13.73
CA PRO A 33 -6.70 23.36 -14.55
C PRO A 33 -5.65 22.25 -14.44
N LEU A 34 -6.08 21.01 -14.64
CA LEU A 34 -5.19 19.85 -14.68
C LEU A 34 -4.21 20.01 -15.83
N ALA A 35 -2.93 19.65 -15.62
CA ALA A 35 -1.98 19.59 -16.72
C ALA A 35 -2.38 18.46 -17.71
N PRO A 36 -2.42 18.71 -19.04
CA PRO A 36 -2.83 17.70 -20.03
C PRO A 36 -2.04 16.39 -19.92
N TRP A 37 -0.74 16.48 -19.66
CA TRP A 37 0.13 15.31 -19.53
C TRP A 37 -0.24 14.43 -18.32
N ARG A 38 -0.75 15.03 -17.23
CA ARG A 38 -1.19 14.29 -16.04
C ARG A 38 -2.46 13.50 -16.34
N ALA A 39 -3.41 14.07 -17.08
CA ALA A 39 -4.60 13.35 -17.55
C ALA A 39 -4.21 12.13 -18.40
N MET A 40 -3.20 12.29 -19.27
CA MET A 40 -2.67 11.18 -20.07
C MET A 40 -1.97 10.13 -19.20
N MET A 41 -1.14 10.54 -18.24
CA MET A 41 -0.45 9.63 -17.32
C MET A 41 -1.42 8.84 -16.45
N ALA A 42 -2.51 9.45 -15.98
CA ALA A 42 -3.53 8.78 -15.17
C ALA A 42 -4.21 7.62 -15.90
N VAL A 43 -4.25 7.66 -17.24
CA VAL A 43 -4.78 6.57 -18.06
C VAL A 43 -3.65 5.59 -18.43
N VAL A 44 -2.55 6.09 -18.98
CA VAL A 44 -1.47 5.27 -19.56
C VAL A 44 -0.76 4.45 -18.49
N ALA A 45 -0.35 5.08 -17.38
CA ALA A 45 0.55 4.44 -16.43
C ALA A 45 -0.12 3.27 -15.69
N PRO A 46 -1.36 3.37 -15.17
CA PRO A 46 -2.07 2.22 -14.60
C PRO A 46 -2.25 1.08 -15.61
N ILE A 47 -2.60 1.38 -16.88
CA ILE A 47 -2.75 0.36 -17.92
C ILE A 47 -1.44 -0.40 -18.13
N LEU A 48 -0.33 0.30 -18.26
CA LEU A 48 0.98 -0.33 -18.47
C LEU A 48 1.40 -1.18 -17.27
N ILE A 49 1.24 -0.66 -16.05
CA ILE A 49 1.65 -1.35 -14.82
C ILE A 49 0.78 -2.56 -14.55
N SER A 50 -0.55 -2.44 -14.67
CA SER A 50 -1.47 -3.56 -14.45
C SER A 50 -1.31 -4.63 -15.52
N SER A 51 -1.09 -4.25 -16.78
CA SER A 51 -0.78 -5.20 -17.87
C SER A 51 0.53 -5.93 -17.64
N TRP A 52 1.58 -5.21 -17.18
CA TRP A 52 2.84 -5.81 -16.78
C TRP A 52 2.66 -6.77 -15.58
N GLY A 53 1.85 -6.38 -14.60
CA GLY A 53 1.49 -7.19 -13.45
C GLY A 53 0.80 -8.50 -13.84
N LEU A 54 -0.15 -8.45 -14.78
CA LEU A 54 -0.82 -9.63 -15.33
C LEU A 54 0.16 -10.55 -16.06
N LYS A 55 0.99 -9.99 -16.95
CA LYS A 55 2.01 -10.75 -17.68
C LYS A 55 3.03 -11.42 -16.75
N LYS A 56 3.32 -10.80 -15.62
CA LYS A 56 4.23 -11.33 -14.60
C LYS A 56 3.54 -12.24 -13.57
N GLY A 57 2.23 -12.49 -13.69
CA GLY A 57 1.48 -13.32 -12.73
C GLY A 57 1.35 -12.70 -11.34
N SER A 58 1.62 -11.40 -11.19
CA SER A 58 1.51 -10.66 -9.92
C SER A 58 0.08 -10.17 -9.64
N LEU A 59 -0.73 -10.02 -10.69
CA LEU A 59 -2.16 -9.69 -10.62
C LEU A 59 -2.95 -10.70 -11.44
N ASP A 60 -4.16 -11.03 -11.00
CA ASP A 60 -5.16 -11.70 -11.83
C ASP A 60 -6.00 -10.68 -12.63
N ARG A 61 -6.95 -11.15 -13.45
CA ARG A 61 -7.79 -10.27 -14.28
C ARG A 61 -8.65 -9.30 -13.45
N THR A 62 -9.12 -9.73 -12.29
CA THR A 62 -9.91 -8.89 -11.39
C THR A 62 -9.03 -7.87 -10.66
N GLY A 63 -7.82 -8.27 -10.26
CA GLY A 63 -6.81 -7.40 -9.69
C GLY A 63 -6.33 -6.35 -10.67
N VAL A 64 -6.26 -6.66 -11.97
CA VAL A 64 -6.02 -5.65 -13.02
C VAL A 64 -7.11 -4.59 -13.00
N ALA A 65 -8.40 -4.98 -13.01
CA ALA A 65 -9.49 -4.01 -13.01
C ALA A 65 -9.46 -3.08 -11.78
N ALA A 66 -9.28 -3.64 -10.58
CA ALA A 66 -9.14 -2.84 -9.37
C ALA A 66 -7.88 -1.97 -9.39
N GLY A 67 -6.76 -2.51 -9.90
CA GLY A 67 -5.49 -1.79 -10.02
C GLY A 67 -5.54 -0.61 -10.98
N LEU A 68 -6.35 -0.70 -12.05
CA LEU A 68 -6.61 0.42 -12.96
C LEU A 68 -7.32 1.56 -12.22
N VAL A 69 -8.34 1.24 -11.42
CA VAL A 69 -9.10 2.25 -10.66
C VAL A 69 -8.25 2.91 -9.59
N VAL A 70 -7.60 2.11 -8.73
CA VAL A 70 -6.72 2.62 -7.66
C VAL A 70 -5.56 3.41 -8.27
N GLY A 71 -4.91 2.88 -9.30
CA GLY A 71 -3.82 3.55 -10.00
C GLY A 71 -4.25 4.88 -10.64
N PHE A 72 -5.43 4.92 -11.28
CA PHE A 72 -5.99 6.14 -11.86
C PHE A 72 -6.19 7.22 -10.79
N ILE A 73 -6.88 6.86 -9.70
CA ILE A 73 -7.18 7.77 -8.58
C ILE A 73 -5.89 8.36 -7.99
N LEU A 74 -4.91 7.52 -7.68
CA LEU A 74 -3.66 8.00 -7.09
C LEU A 74 -2.84 8.83 -8.09
N THR A 75 -2.90 8.54 -9.39
CA THR A 75 -2.17 9.31 -10.41
C THR A 75 -2.80 10.68 -10.65
N ILE A 76 -4.12 10.74 -10.75
CA ILE A 76 -4.81 12.00 -11.03
C ILE A 76 -4.77 12.96 -9.84
N SER A 77 -4.84 12.43 -8.61
CA SER A 77 -4.82 13.22 -7.36
C SER A 77 -3.43 13.83 -7.09
N ASN A 78 -2.39 13.00 -6.93
CA ASN A 78 -1.04 13.45 -6.60
C ASN A 78 0.00 12.39 -7.02
N LEU A 79 0.97 12.76 -7.86
CA LEU A 79 1.93 11.80 -8.39
C LEU A 79 2.86 11.20 -7.33
N CYS A 80 2.99 11.83 -6.16
CA CYS A 80 3.70 11.26 -5.01
C CYS A 80 2.96 10.04 -4.44
N PHE A 81 1.62 10.06 -4.47
CA PHE A 81 0.79 8.92 -4.08
C PHE A 81 0.95 7.78 -5.07
N PHE A 82 0.90 8.09 -6.37
CA PHE A 82 1.14 7.09 -7.42
C PHE A 82 2.55 6.49 -7.34
N SER A 83 3.59 7.30 -7.13
CA SER A 83 4.96 6.84 -6.93
C SER A 83 5.07 5.84 -5.75
N SER A 84 4.39 6.17 -4.64
CA SER A 84 4.29 5.33 -3.45
C SER A 84 3.58 4.00 -3.72
N LEU A 85 2.48 4.03 -4.47
CA LEU A 85 1.76 2.82 -4.90
C LEU A 85 2.62 1.96 -5.85
N LEU A 86 3.32 2.60 -6.80
CA LEU A 86 4.17 1.92 -7.76
C LEU A 86 5.33 1.19 -7.06
N ILE A 87 6.03 1.86 -6.13
CA ILE A 87 7.12 1.22 -5.39
C ILE A 87 6.57 0.08 -4.53
N PHE A 88 5.43 0.27 -3.86
CA PHE A 88 4.78 -0.80 -3.10
C PHE A 88 4.48 -1.98 -4.01
N PHE A 89 3.80 -1.77 -5.15
CA PHE A 89 3.44 -2.84 -6.07
C PHE A 89 4.65 -3.61 -6.59
N VAL A 90 5.70 -2.91 -7.04
CA VAL A 90 6.92 -3.53 -7.57
C VAL A 90 7.68 -4.29 -6.47
N ALA A 91 7.87 -3.65 -5.31
CA ALA A 91 8.61 -4.20 -4.19
C ALA A 91 7.89 -5.43 -3.60
N ALA A 92 6.58 -5.32 -3.34
CA ALA A 92 5.73 -6.41 -2.88
C ALA A 92 5.67 -7.57 -3.89
N SER A 93 5.60 -7.28 -5.19
CA SER A 93 5.59 -8.34 -6.21
C SER A 93 6.92 -9.09 -6.29
N LYS A 94 8.05 -8.41 -6.03
CA LYS A 94 9.36 -9.06 -5.89
C LYS A 94 9.46 -9.86 -4.59
N ALA A 95 8.95 -9.30 -3.49
CA ALA A 95 8.90 -9.97 -2.18
C ALA A 95 8.14 -11.30 -2.23
N THR A 96 6.95 -11.32 -2.85
CA THR A 96 6.14 -12.55 -3.01
C THR A 96 6.90 -13.63 -3.79
N LYS A 97 7.61 -13.26 -4.86
CA LYS A 97 8.41 -14.22 -5.65
C LYS A 97 9.70 -14.66 -5.00
N PHE A 98 10.16 -13.95 -3.97
CA PHE A 98 11.42 -14.26 -3.31
C PHE A 98 11.33 -15.60 -2.55
N LYS A 99 12.18 -16.56 -2.93
CA LYS A 99 12.24 -17.92 -2.36
C LYS A 99 10.89 -18.62 -2.27
N SER A 100 10.09 -18.53 -3.34
CA SER A 100 8.79 -19.20 -3.50
C SER A 100 8.82 -20.68 -3.13
N ASP A 101 9.90 -21.40 -3.45
CA ASP A 101 10.05 -22.82 -3.13
C ASP A 101 9.94 -23.13 -1.63
N LYS A 102 10.46 -22.23 -0.78
CA LYS A 102 10.37 -22.36 0.68
C LYS A 102 8.97 -22.05 1.19
N LYS A 103 8.28 -21.09 0.58
CA LYS A 103 6.92 -20.68 0.96
C LYS A 103 5.89 -21.74 0.60
N ARG A 104 6.07 -22.41 -0.54
CA ARG A 104 5.21 -23.53 -0.97
C ARG A 104 5.10 -24.66 0.05
N ILE A 105 6.13 -24.85 0.87
CA ILE A 105 6.16 -25.89 1.92
C ILE A 105 5.49 -25.39 3.21
N LEU A 106 5.43 -24.07 3.42
CA LEU A 106 4.97 -23.45 4.65
C LEU A 106 3.50 -22.98 4.59
N GLU A 107 2.92 -22.82 3.39
CA GLU A 107 1.59 -22.26 3.18
C GLU A 107 0.61 -23.30 2.61
N ASP A 108 -0.61 -23.37 3.16
CA ASP A 108 -1.66 -24.29 2.69
C ASP A 108 -2.24 -23.89 1.32
N HIS A 109 -2.25 -22.59 1.01
CA HIS A 109 -2.87 -22.04 -0.21
C HIS A 109 -1.89 -21.19 -1.04
N PHE A 110 -0.67 -21.71 -1.26
CA PHE A 110 0.35 -21.02 -2.05
C PHE A 110 -0.11 -20.77 -3.49
N ARG A 111 -0.09 -19.51 -3.93
CA ARG A 111 -0.35 -19.10 -5.32
C ARG A 111 0.92 -18.68 -6.01
N GLU A 112 1.27 -19.33 -7.11
CA GLU A 112 2.48 -19.01 -7.86
C GLU A 112 2.42 -17.58 -8.43
N GLY A 113 3.39 -16.75 -8.02
CA GLY A 113 3.46 -15.34 -8.40
C GLY A 113 2.57 -14.39 -7.58
N GLY A 114 1.80 -14.92 -6.61
CA GLY A 114 0.86 -14.16 -5.77
C GLY A 114 -0.53 -14.02 -6.38
N GLN A 115 -0.62 -13.72 -7.68
CA GLN A 115 -1.88 -13.56 -8.44
C GLN A 115 -2.94 -12.77 -7.67
N ARG A 116 -2.61 -11.52 -7.32
CA ARG A 116 -3.47 -10.71 -6.46
C ARG A 116 -4.80 -10.40 -7.13
N ASN A 117 -5.89 -10.66 -6.43
CA ASN A 117 -7.26 -10.41 -6.90
C ASN A 117 -7.74 -9.00 -6.54
N TRP A 118 -8.94 -8.64 -7.00
CA TRP A 118 -9.53 -7.33 -6.72
C TRP A 118 -9.67 -7.04 -5.22
N ILE A 119 -10.01 -8.04 -4.40
CA ILE A 119 -10.17 -7.90 -2.94
C ILE A 119 -8.83 -7.49 -2.33
N GLN A 120 -7.74 -8.19 -2.65
CA GLN A 120 -6.40 -7.86 -2.15
C GLN A 120 -5.95 -6.46 -2.59
N VAL A 121 -6.27 -6.05 -3.82
CA VAL A 121 -5.94 -4.71 -4.30
C VAL A 121 -6.72 -3.64 -3.51
N LEU A 122 -8.01 -3.85 -3.25
CA LEU A 122 -8.81 -2.91 -2.46
C LEU A 122 -8.42 -2.89 -0.97
N CYS A 123 -8.13 -4.04 -0.36
CA CYS A 123 -7.71 -4.08 1.05
C CYS A 123 -6.35 -3.39 1.28
N ASN A 124 -5.41 -3.53 0.33
CA ASN A 124 -4.07 -2.96 0.48
C ASN A 124 -3.90 -1.56 -0.14
N GLY A 125 -4.81 -1.12 -1.03
CA GLY A 125 -4.69 0.15 -1.75
C GLY A 125 -5.95 1.00 -1.77
N GLY A 126 -7.09 0.45 -1.35
CA GLY A 126 -8.39 1.14 -1.36
C GLY A 126 -8.48 2.26 -0.33
N VAL A 127 -7.93 2.07 0.88
CA VAL A 127 -7.86 3.15 1.90
C VAL A 127 -7.05 4.34 1.37
N ALA A 128 -5.89 4.06 0.77
CA ALA A 128 -5.08 5.08 0.11
C ALA A 128 -5.83 5.76 -1.05
N ALA A 129 -6.60 5.00 -1.85
CA ALA A 129 -7.43 5.57 -2.91
C ALA A 129 -8.54 6.47 -2.38
N GLU A 130 -9.19 6.09 -1.29
CA GLU A 130 -10.24 6.89 -0.65
C GLU A 130 -9.69 8.23 -0.15
N PHE A 131 -8.60 8.22 0.62
CA PHE A 131 -7.97 9.46 1.06
C PHE A 131 -7.40 10.29 -0.10
N ALA A 132 -6.95 9.65 -1.18
CA ALA A 132 -6.53 10.34 -2.40
C ALA A 132 -7.72 10.99 -3.16
N LEU A 133 -8.89 10.38 -3.16
CA LEU A 133 -10.12 10.99 -3.68
C LEU A 133 -10.52 12.21 -2.84
N ILE A 134 -10.49 12.08 -1.52
CA ILE A 134 -10.77 13.20 -0.60
C ILE A 134 -9.76 14.33 -0.83
N TYR A 135 -8.46 14.00 -0.98
CA TYR A 135 -7.42 14.98 -1.34
C TYR A 135 -7.73 15.69 -2.66
N MET A 136 -8.14 14.93 -3.68
CA MET A 136 -8.49 15.50 -4.98
C MET A 136 -9.67 16.48 -4.88
N VAL A 137 -10.66 16.20 -4.03
CA VAL A 137 -11.84 17.07 -3.84
C VAL A 137 -11.49 18.31 -3.00
N ASP A 138 -10.75 18.15 -1.90
CA ASP A 138 -10.47 19.24 -0.94
C ASP A 138 -9.30 20.13 -1.39
N VAL A 139 -8.27 19.53 -1.99
CA VAL A 139 -7.00 20.20 -2.33
C VAL A 139 -6.86 20.41 -3.83
N GLY A 140 -7.46 19.53 -4.63
CA GLY A 140 -7.28 19.49 -6.07
C GLY A 140 -6.16 18.56 -6.53
N CYS A 141 -5.96 18.53 -7.84
CA CYS A 141 -4.98 17.67 -8.49
C CYS A 141 -3.59 18.32 -8.51
N THR A 142 -2.87 18.31 -7.39
CA THR A 142 -1.55 18.96 -7.27
C THR A 142 -0.64 18.29 -6.24
N GLU A 143 0.67 18.44 -6.40
CA GLU A 143 1.68 18.10 -5.39
C GLU A 143 1.85 19.27 -4.41
N LYS A 144 1.44 19.08 -3.15
CA LYS A 144 1.78 19.99 -2.05
C LYS A 144 2.81 19.39 -1.11
N VAL A 145 3.69 20.24 -0.60
CA VAL A 145 4.61 19.89 0.50
C VAL A 145 3.85 19.60 1.79
N ILE A 146 4.46 18.85 2.69
CA ILE A 146 3.93 18.65 4.03
C ILE A 146 4.23 19.91 4.86
N ASN A 147 3.18 20.66 5.17
CA ASN A 147 3.19 21.88 5.97
C ASN A 147 1.87 22.00 6.74
N PHE A 148 1.86 21.55 8.00
CA PHE A 148 0.65 21.57 8.83
C PHE A 148 0.23 22.98 9.26
N SER A 149 1.10 23.98 9.14
CA SER A 149 0.81 25.37 9.52
C SER A 149 0.01 26.12 8.45
N HIS A 150 0.35 25.91 7.17
CA HIS A 150 -0.30 26.60 6.05
C HIS A 150 -1.28 25.72 5.26
N ASP A 151 -1.02 24.42 5.17
CA ASP A 151 -1.76 23.47 4.34
C ASP A 151 -2.14 22.23 5.17
N TYR A 152 -2.87 22.45 6.27
CA TYR A 152 -3.24 21.40 7.23
C TYR A 152 -3.92 20.20 6.56
N ASN A 153 -5.02 20.41 5.83
CA ASN A 153 -5.77 19.32 5.22
C ASN A 153 -4.94 18.54 4.20
N ALA A 154 -4.19 19.24 3.34
CA ALA A 154 -3.35 18.60 2.34
C ALA A 154 -2.24 17.75 2.98
N SER A 155 -1.62 18.27 4.05
CA SER A 155 -0.61 17.55 4.82
C SER A 155 -1.20 16.33 5.52
N TRP A 156 -2.36 16.49 6.15
CA TRP A 156 -3.06 15.43 6.85
C TRP A 156 -3.42 14.29 5.89
N LEU A 157 -4.07 14.60 4.78
CA LEU A 157 -4.50 13.63 3.77
C LEU A 157 -3.30 12.95 3.08
N SER A 158 -2.23 13.69 2.79
CA SER A 158 -1.00 13.13 2.23
C SER A 158 -0.35 12.11 3.17
N MET A 159 -0.29 12.42 4.47
CA MET A 159 0.26 11.52 5.47
C MET A 159 -0.66 10.32 5.74
N ALA A 160 -1.97 10.46 5.60
CA ALA A 160 -2.91 9.33 5.65
C ALA A 160 -2.69 8.35 4.50
N VAL A 161 -2.55 8.84 3.26
CA VAL A 161 -2.22 8.02 2.09
C VAL A 161 -0.86 7.32 2.26
N LEU A 162 0.16 8.06 2.68
CA LEU A 162 1.49 7.52 2.94
C LEU A 162 1.46 6.42 4.02
N GLY A 163 0.76 6.68 5.13
CA GLY A 163 0.61 5.74 6.24
C GLY A 163 -0.08 4.44 5.82
N SER A 164 -1.16 4.54 5.04
CA SER A 164 -1.86 3.37 4.49
C SER A 164 -0.95 2.52 3.60
N LEU A 165 -0.26 3.12 2.64
CA LEU A 165 0.61 2.39 1.72
C LEU A 165 1.86 1.82 2.42
N ALA A 166 2.43 2.57 3.36
CA ALA A 166 3.56 2.11 4.16
C ALA A 166 3.18 0.93 5.07
N CYS A 167 1.98 0.96 5.68
CA CYS A 167 1.40 -0.15 6.43
C CYS A 167 1.33 -1.41 5.56
N SER A 168 0.65 -1.35 4.42
CA SER A 168 0.45 -2.52 3.56
C SER A 168 1.76 -3.03 2.96
N CYS A 169 2.71 -2.14 2.61
CA CYS A 169 4.03 -2.54 2.14
C CYS A 169 4.86 -3.19 3.25
N GLY A 170 4.86 -2.60 4.44
CA GLY A 170 5.57 -3.11 5.60
C GLY A 170 5.06 -4.49 6.02
N ASP A 171 3.75 -4.67 6.07
CA ASP A 171 3.14 -5.97 6.37
C ASP A 171 3.48 -7.03 5.31
N THR A 172 3.38 -6.68 4.02
CA THR A 172 3.77 -7.60 2.94
C THR A 172 5.24 -7.99 3.04
N PHE A 173 6.13 -7.07 3.40
CA PHE A 173 7.53 -7.38 3.59
C PHE A 173 7.77 -8.29 4.81
N ALA A 174 7.05 -8.07 5.91
CA ALA A 174 7.15 -8.90 7.10
C ALA A 174 6.70 -10.34 6.83
N SER A 175 5.56 -10.51 6.18
CA SER A 175 4.96 -11.81 5.87
C SER A 175 5.71 -12.55 4.76
N GLU A 176 6.17 -11.86 3.71
CA GLU A 176 6.80 -12.48 2.55
C GLU A 176 8.31 -12.69 2.70
N ILE A 177 9.00 -11.74 3.33
CA ILE A 177 10.47 -11.77 3.47
C ILE A 177 10.85 -12.19 4.88
N GLY A 178 10.19 -11.63 5.90
CA GLY A 178 10.48 -11.92 7.31
C GLY A 178 10.29 -13.40 7.66
N THR A 179 9.25 -14.05 7.15
CA THR A 179 8.98 -15.50 7.37
C THR A 179 10.09 -16.39 6.80
N VAL A 180 10.69 -15.97 5.68
CA VAL A 180 11.77 -16.69 4.99
C VAL A 180 13.10 -16.58 5.73
N PHE A 181 13.41 -15.41 6.30
CA PHE A 181 14.66 -15.15 7.02
C PHE A 181 14.62 -15.52 8.51
N GLY A 182 13.43 -15.57 9.13
CA GLY A 182 13.30 -16.00 10.52
C GLY A 182 13.77 -17.44 10.75
N THR A 183 14.13 -17.80 11.97
CA THR A 183 14.31 -19.21 12.37
C THR A 183 12.94 -19.82 12.71
N LEU A 184 12.76 -21.14 12.60
CA LEU A 184 11.48 -21.83 12.93
C LEU A 184 10.91 -21.47 14.31
N SER A 185 11.77 -21.06 15.26
CA SER A 185 11.41 -20.78 16.65
C SER A 185 11.46 -19.29 17.03
N SER A 186 11.62 -18.37 16.06
CA SER A 186 11.82 -16.94 16.36
C SER A 186 10.53 -16.12 16.39
N ALA A 187 9.41 -16.65 15.91
CA ALA A 187 8.12 -15.97 15.95
C ALA A 187 7.50 -16.08 17.35
N ARG A 188 6.96 -14.97 17.84
CA ARG A 188 6.24 -14.89 19.12
C ARG A 188 4.90 -14.22 18.91
N LEU A 189 3.85 -14.72 19.55
CA LEU A 189 2.54 -14.10 19.45
C LEU A 189 2.57 -12.71 20.10
N ILE A 190 2.08 -11.68 19.43
CA ILE A 190 2.16 -10.29 19.93
C ILE A 190 1.42 -10.06 21.26
N THR A 191 0.37 -10.85 21.53
CA THR A 191 -0.45 -10.71 22.73
C THR A 191 0.15 -11.40 23.97
N THR A 192 0.76 -12.57 23.79
CA THR A 192 1.26 -13.40 24.91
C THR A 192 2.78 -13.56 24.97
N PHE A 193 3.48 -13.12 23.92
CA PHE A 193 4.92 -13.34 23.69
C PHE A 193 5.37 -14.80 23.72
N LYS A 194 4.44 -15.76 23.68
CA LYS A 194 4.75 -17.20 23.56
C LYS A 194 5.27 -17.52 22.17
N LYS A 195 6.19 -18.47 22.07
CA LYS A 195 6.72 -18.95 20.79
C LYS A 195 5.60 -19.65 20.01
N VAL A 196 5.48 -19.32 18.73
CA VAL A 196 4.48 -19.89 17.82
C VAL A 196 5.12 -20.35 16.52
N PRO A 197 4.52 -21.31 15.80
CA PRO A 197 4.97 -21.70 14.47
C PRO A 197 4.99 -20.50 13.51
N LYS A 198 5.88 -20.53 12.52
CA LYS A 198 5.89 -19.53 11.45
C LYS A 198 4.57 -19.56 10.67
N GLY A 199 4.11 -18.38 10.25
CA GLY A 199 2.82 -18.23 9.56
C GLY A 199 1.63 -18.16 10.50
N THR A 200 1.83 -18.18 11.83
CA THR A 200 0.75 -17.89 12.79
C THR A 200 0.31 -16.44 12.66
N ASN A 201 -1.00 -16.21 12.52
CA ASN A 201 -1.57 -14.86 12.51
C ASN A 201 -1.24 -14.16 13.83
N GLY A 202 -0.65 -12.97 13.74
CA GLY A 202 -0.15 -12.23 14.90
C GLY A 202 1.19 -12.69 15.48
N GLY A 203 1.91 -13.56 14.76
CA GLY A 203 3.30 -13.91 15.07
C GLY A 203 4.27 -12.80 14.64
N VAL A 204 4.87 -12.14 15.62
CA VAL A 204 5.92 -11.11 15.39
C VAL A 204 7.32 -11.70 15.54
N SER A 205 8.27 -11.20 14.75
CA SER A 205 9.68 -11.57 14.85
C SER A 205 10.56 -10.37 14.50
N VAL A 206 11.79 -10.34 15.02
CA VAL A 206 12.75 -9.25 14.74
C VAL A 206 13.01 -9.12 13.24
N ALA A 207 13.18 -10.24 12.53
CA ALA A 207 13.36 -10.24 11.08
C ALA A 207 12.14 -9.64 10.36
N GLY A 208 10.92 -10.01 10.80
CA GLY A 208 9.68 -9.43 10.30
C GLY A 208 9.64 -7.92 10.50
N THR A 209 9.87 -7.43 11.73
CA THR A 209 9.84 -6.00 12.06
C THR A 209 10.86 -5.18 11.26
N VAL A 210 12.08 -5.70 11.06
CA VAL A 210 13.08 -5.06 10.20
C VAL A 210 12.62 -5.02 8.74
N CYS A 211 11.98 -6.09 8.26
CA CYS A 211 11.39 -6.09 6.91
C CYS A 211 10.24 -5.07 6.81
N SER A 212 9.39 -4.93 7.84
CA SER A 212 8.33 -3.92 7.87
C SER A 212 8.89 -2.50 7.78
N LEU A 213 9.97 -2.23 8.52
CA LEU A 213 10.69 -0.96 8.46
C LEU A 213 11.20 -0.68 7.04
N ILE A 214 11.86 -1.65 6.41
CA ILE A 214 12.39 -1.51 5.04
C ILE A 214 11.24 -1.25 4.04
N GLY A 215 10.13 -1.99 4.16
CA GLY A 215 8.95 -1.79 3.32
C GLY A 215 8.40 -0.38 3.42
N GLY A 216 8.24 0.14 4.64
CA GLY A 216 7.80 1.52 4.88
C GLY A 216 8.80 2.57 4.37
N LEU A 217 10.11 2.37 4.59
CA LEU A 217 11.16 3.27 4.10
C LEU A 217 11.16 3.37 2.57
N LEU A 218 10.97 2.26 1.85
CA LEU A 218 10.89 2.26 0.38
C LEU A 218 9.74 3.13 -0.12
N VAL A 219 8.57 3.04 0.53
CA VAL A 219 7.40 3.89 0.22
C VAL A 219 7.72 5.36 0.51
N GLY A 220 8.30 5.65 1.69
CA GLY A 220 8.70 7.01 2.06
C GLY A 220 9.73 7.64 1.13
N VAL A 221 10.74 6.88 0.68
CA VAL A 221 11.73 7.35 -0.29
C VAL A 221 11.07 7.67 -1.63
N ALA A 222 10.16 6.83 -2.12
CA ALA A 222 9.46 7.09 -3.37
C ALA A 222 8.58 8.35 -3.28
N PHE A 223 7.89 8.55 -2.15
CA PHE A 223 7.14 9.78 -1.87
C PHE A 223 8.06 10.99 -1.84
N TYR A 224 9.11 10.96 -1.01
CA TYR A 224 10.01 12.10 -0.81
C TYR A 224 10.72 12.50 -2.10
N LEU A 225 11.27 11.55 -2.85
CA LEU A 225 11.95 11.85 -4.11
C LEU A 225 10.99 12.43 -5.15
N SER A 226 9.80 11.83 -5.32
CA SER A 226 8.80 12.38 -6.25
C SER A 226 8.37 13.79 -5.84
N LEU A 227 8.18 14.07 -4.55
CA LEU A 227 7.88 15.41 -4.07
C LEU A 227 8.99 16.41 -4.40
N VAL A 228 10.25 16.05 -4.15
CA VAL A 228 11.42 16.91 -4.44
C VAL A 228 11.57 17.17 -5.95
N PHE A 229 11.31 16.17 -6.80
CA PHE A 229 11.42 16.34 -8.27
C PHE A 229 10.26 17.10 -8.89
N LEU A 230 9.06 17.01 -8.32
CA LEU A 230 7.84 17.60 -8.89
C LEU A 230 7.52 18.99 -8.31
N THR A 231 8.11 19.36 -7.17
CA THR A 231 7.89 20.67 -6.54
C THR A 231 8.95 21.67 -6.97
N ASN A 232 8.55 22.93 -7.19
CA ASN A 232 9.48 24.02 -7.50
C ASN A 232 10.48 24.27 -6.36
N VAL A 233 11.75 24.49 -6.72
CA VAL A 233 12.85 24.73 -5.76
C VAL A 233 12.57 25.92 -4.83
N SER A 234 11.97 26.98 -5.35
CA SER A 234 11.59 28.16 -4.54
C SER A 234 10.56 27.83 -3.46
N HIS A 235 9.57 26.97 -3.79
CA HIS A 235 8.59 26.52 -2.81
C HIS A 235 9.21 25.57 -1.78
N LEU A 236 10.08 24.65 -2.20
CA LEU A 236 10.81 23.76 -1.29
C LEU A 236 11.68 24.54 -0.29
N ASN A 237 12.39 25.58 -0.74
CA ASN A 237 13.25 26.39 0.12
C ASN A 237 12.47 27.21 1.17
N ASN A 238 11.25 27.61 0.86
CA ASN A 238 10.37 28.36 1.76
C ASN A 238 9.48 27.45 2.63
N SER A 239 9.60 26.12 2.48
CA SER A 239 8.77 25.14 3.19
C SER A 239 9.54 24.49 4.33
N PRO A 240 8.84 23.89 5.32
CA PRO A 240 9.47 23.03 6.30
C PRO A 240 10.29 21.90 5.67
N VAL A 241 11.27 21.36 6.40
CA VAL A 241 12.10 20.25 5.90
C VAL A 241 11.25 19.02 5.58
N GLN A 242 11.40 18.46 4.37
CA GLN A 242 10.55 17.35 3.90
C GLN A 242 11.16 15.96 4.14
N TRP A 243 12.45 15.87 4.48
CA TRP A 243 13.12 14.58 4.72
C TRP A 243 12.50 13.70 5.83
N PRO A 244 11.80 14.22 6.87
CA PRO A 244 11.18 13.36 7.88
C PRO A 244 10.08 12.43 7.34
N ILE A 245 9.58 12.66 6.12
CA ILE A 245 8.66 11.76 5.41
C ILE A 245 9.20 10.32 5.38
N VAL A 246 10.51 10.16 5.13
CA VAL A 246 11.14 8.85 4.96
C VAL A 246 11.13 8.02 6.25
N PRO A 247 11.73 8.47 7.37
CA PRO A 247 11.70 7.70 8.62
C PRO A 247 10.29 7.53 9.18
N LEU A 248 9.38 8.48 8.97
CA LEU A 248 7.98 8.33 9.38
C LEU A 248 7.27 7.23 8.59
N ALA A 249 7.48 7.13 7.29
CA ALA A 249 6.95 6.00 6.51
C ALA A 249 7.50 4.66 7.01
N GLY A 250 8.79 4.60 7.36
CA GLY A 250 9.39 3.44 8.02
C GLY A 250 8.69 3.08 9.34
N LEU A 251 8.41 4.08 10.18
CA LEU A 251 7.65 3.91 11.41
C LEU A 251 6.22 3.41 11.14
N PHE A 252 5.52 3.94 10.13
CA PHE A 252 4.18 3.49 9.76
C PHE A 252 4.18 2.05 9.22
N GLY A 253 5.25 1.61 8.57
CA GLY A 253 5.43 0.20 8.21
C GLY A 253 5.51 -0.71 9.43
N ILE A 254 6.26 -0.33 10.46
CA ILE A 254 6.33 -1.08 11.74
C ILE A 254 4.99 -1.04 12.46
N LEU A 255 4.41 0.14 12.64
CA LEU A 255 3.14 0.33 13.36
C LEU A 255 2.02 -0.44 12.68
N GLY A 256 1.90 -0.31 11.36
CA GLY A 256 0.89 -1.00 10.57
C GLY A 256 0.98 -2.52 10.69
N SER A 257 2.18 -3.08 10.52
CA SER A 257 2.41 -4.53 10.68
C SER A 257 2.18 -5.02 12.12
N SER A 258 2.40 -4.14 13.12
CA SER A 258 2.10 -4.45 14.53
C SER A 258 0.60 -4.43 14.81
N ILE A 259 -0.14 -3.48 14.23
CA ILE A 259 -1.61 -3.43 14.31
C ILE A 259 -2.21 -4.65 13.62
N ASP A 260 -1.73 -4.98 12.42
CA ASP A 260 -2.11 -6.19 11.69
C ASP A 260 -1.90 -7.44 12.54
N SER A 261 -0.71 -7.58 13.14
CA SER A 261 -0.41 -8.70 14.02
C SER A 261 -1.31 -8.76 15.27
N LEU A 262 -1.67 -7.62 15.85
CA LEU A 262 -2.56 -7.56 17.01
C LEU A 262 -3.98 -8.01 16.63
N LEU A 263 -4.49 -7.53 15.50
CA LEU A 263 -5.78 -7.94 14.94
C LEU A 263 -5.75 -9.41 14.53
N GLY A 264 -4.65 -9.91 13.96
CA GLY A 264 -4.48 -11.31 13.59
C GLY A 264 -4.45 -12.23 14.80
N ALA A 265 -3.73 -11.87 15.87
CA ALA A 265 -3.67 -12.68 17.10
C ALA A 265 -5.02 -12.77 17.83
N THR A 266 -5.92 -11.81 17.62
CA THR A 266 -7.18 -11.67 18.37
C THR A 266 -8.40 -12.06 17.53
N LEU A 267 -8.50 -11.58 16.29
CA LEU A 267 -9.67 -11.64 15.43
C LEU A 267 -9.53 -12.56 14.21
N GLN A 268 -8.35 -13.18 13.99
CA GLN A 268 -8.16 -14.21 12.97
C GLN A 268 -7.85 -15.56 13.61
N TYR A 269 -8.48 -16.61 13.12
CA TYR A 269 -8.19 -17.96 13.58
C TYR A 269 -6.81 -18.42 13.08
N SER A 270 -6.03 -19.04 13.96
CA SER A 270 -4.82 -19.78 13.60
C SER A 270 -4.81 -21.14 14.28
N GLY A 271 -4.63 -22.19 13.49
CA GLY A 271 -4.37 -23.54 13.98
C GLY A 271 -3.20 -24.20 13.25
N TYR A 272 -2.54 -25.17 13.88
CA TYR A 272 -1.47 -25.95 13.28
C TYR A 272 -1.99 -27.30 12.80
N ASP A 273 -1.95 -27.55 11.49
CA ASP A 273 -2.31 -28.85 10.92
C ASP A 273 -1.11 -29.80 11.02
N ARG A 274 -1.25 -30.87 11.82
CA ARG A 274 -0.17 -31.84 12.04
C ARG A 274 0.18 -32.67 10.80
N LYS A 275 -0.76 -32.90 9.89
CA LYS A 275 -0.54 -33.67 8.66
C LYS A 275 0.17 -32.82 7.61
N LYS A 276 -0.31 -31.59 7.42
CA LYS A 276 0.28 -30.64 6.44
C LYS A 276 1.54 -29.95 6.96
N LYS A 277 1.75 -29.95 8.28
CA LYS A 277 2.87 -29.29 8.98
C LYS A 277 2.93 -27.77 8.76
N CYS A 278 1.78 -27.15 8.51
CA CYS A 278 1.64 -25.71 8.29
C CYS A 278 0.54 -25.12 9.17
N VAL A 279 0.52 -23.79 9.26
CA VAL A 279 -0.57 -23.07 9.91
C VAL A 279 -1.74 -22.94 8.93
N VAL A 280 -2.95 -23.13 9.44
CA VAL A 280 -4.22 -23.04 8.72
C VAL A 280 -5.16 -22.02 9.36
N GLU A 281 -6.00 -21.42 8.54
CA GLU A 281 -6.94 -20.36 8.94
C GLU A 281 -8.32 -20.89 9.37
N ARG A 282 -8.53 -22.22 9.33
CA ARG A 282 -9.81 -22.84 9.67
C ARG A 282 -9.63 -24.05 10.59
N PRO A 283 -10.60 -24.33 11.47
CA PRO A 283 -10.59 -25.53 12.28
C PRO A 283 -10.77 -26.79 11.41
N GLY A 284 -10.20 -27.91 11.87
CA GLY A 284 -10.26 -29.20 11.21
C GLY A 284 -9.89 -30.33 12.17
N LEU A 285 -10.11 -31.58 11.75
CA LEU A 285 -9.91 -32.77 12.60
C LEU A 285 -8.47 -32.94 13.10
N ASP A 286 -7.48 -32.56 12.29
CA ASP A 286 -6.04 -32.70 12.60
C ASP A 286 -5.38 -31.35 12.97
N VAL A 287 -6.20 -30.33 13.28
CA VAL A 287 -5.77 -28.94 13.50
C VAL A 287 -5.75 -28.62 14.98
N GLU A 288 -4.57 -28.29 15.51
CA GLU A 288 -4.42 -27.81 16.88
C GLU A 288 -4.60 -26.30 16.94
N TYR A 289 -5.50 -25.81 17.78
CA TYR A 289 -5.71 -24.38 17.97
C TYR A 289 -4.46 -23.67 18.51
N ILE A 290 -4.14 -22.50 17.96
CA ILE A 290 -3.05 -21.63 18.43
C ILE A 290 -3.61 -20.33 19.03
N SER A 291 -4.35 -19.55 18.24
CA SER A 291 -4.78 -18.20 18.63
C SER A 291 -5.96 -17.66 17.82
N GLY A 292 -6.56 -16.59 18.35
CA GLY A 292 -7.59 -15.77 17.74
C GLY A 292 -8.95 -16.44 17.55
N THR A 293 -9.85 -15.73 16.88
CA THR A 293 -11.23 -16.14 16.59
C THR A 293 -11.49 -16.06 15.09
N ALA A 294 -12.44 -16.83 14.54
CA ALA A 294 -12.77 -16.77 13.12
C ALA A 294 -13.73 -15.60 12.77
N ILE A 295 -13.41 -14.38 13.21
CA ILE A 295 -14.26 -13.19 12.96
C ILE A 295 -13.83 -12.50 11.67
N LEU A 296 -12.53 -12.28 11.49
CA LEU A 296 -11.95 -11.63 10.32
C LEU A 296 -11.07 -12.61 9.54
N ASP A 297 -10.98 -12.38 8.23
CA ASP A 297 -10.00 -13.02 7.35
C ASP A 297 -8.77 -12.13 7.15
N ASN A 298 -7.80 -12.61 6.36
CA ASN A 298 -6.58 -11.86 6.05
C ASN A 298 -6.85 -10.52 5.36
N HIS A 299 -7.77 -10.52 4.41
CA HIS A 299 -8.10 -9.31 3.65
C HIS A 299 -8.74 -8.23 4.52
N SER A 300 -9.63 -8.62 5.43
CA SER A 300 -10.32 -7.70 6.33
C SER A 300 -9.36 -7.10 7.35
N VAL A 301 -8.42 -7.89 7.89
CA VAL A 301 -7.42 -7.37 8.83
C VAL A 301 -6.48 -6.38 8.14
N ASN A 302 -5.96 -6.69 6.95
CA ASN A 302 -5.15 -5.75 6.19
C ASN A 302 -5.87 -4.41 5.96
N LEU A 303 -7.16 -4.47 5.60
CA LEU A 303 -7.98 -3.28 5.39
C LEU A 303 -8.12 -2.44 6.67
N VAL A 304 -8.43 -3.08 7.79
CA VAL A 304 -8.60 -2.40 9.09
C VAL A 304 -7.26 -1.83 9.59
N ALA A 305 -6.17 -2.59 9.46
CA ALA A 305 -4.83 -2.13 9.83
C ALA A 305 -4.39 -0.92 9.00
N ALA A 306 -4.62 -0.96 7.69
CA ALA A 306 -4.34 0.17 6.79
C ALA A 306 -5.19 1.39 7.15
N LEU A 307 -6.48 1.20 7.47
CA LEU A 307 -7.38 2.29 7.88
C LEU A 307 -6.94 2.93 9.20
N ILE A 308 -6.67 2.13 10.23
CA ILE A 308 -6.18 2.65 11.53
C ILE A 308 -4.87 3.41 11.33
N THR A 309 -3.94 2.83 10.56
CA THR A 309 -2.65 3.49 10.31
C THR A 309 -2.82 4.79 9.53
N ALA A 310 -3.76 4.87 8.58
CA ALA A 310 -4.06 6.09 7.84
C ALA A 310 -4.57 7.22 8.75
N PHE A 311 -5.32 6.91 9.81
CA PHE A 311 -5.75 7.91 10.78
C PHE A 311 -4.65 8.30 11.78
N LEU A 312 -3.79 7.36 12.18
CA LEU A 312 -2.70 7.62 13.12
C LEU A 312 -1.52 8.36 12.49
N ALA A 313 -1.21 8.06 11.23
CA ALA A 313 -0.07 8.62 10.51
C ALA A 313 -0.02 10.16 10.52
N PRO A 314 -1.09 10.90 10.15
CA PRO A 314 -1.08 12.35 10.20
C PRO A 314 -0.99 12.90 11.63
N GLN A 315 -1.51 12.20 12.64
CA GLN A 315 -1.39 12.64 14.05
C GLN A 315 0.06 12.58 14.52
N ILE A 316 0.77 11.50 14.18
CA ILE A 316 2.20 11.36 14.47
C ILE A 316 3.01 12.38 13.67
N ALA A 317 2.67 12.56 12.39
CA ALA A 317 3.34 13.51 11.51
C ALA A 317 3.17 14.96 12.01
N PHE A 318 2.00 15.33 12.52
CA PHE A 318 1.73 16.67 13.04
C PHE A 318 2.76 17.10 14.09
N PHE A 319 3.19 16.21 14.98
CA PHE A 319 4.23 16.53 15.97
C PHE A 319 5.61 16.75 15.37
N THR A 320 5.89 16.21 14.18
CA THR A 320 7.18 16.36 13.49
C THR A 320 7.30 17.72 12.79
N TRP A 321 6.19 18.26 12.28
CA TRP A 321 6.12 19.54 11.55
C TRP A 321 5.39 20.64 12.33
N ARG A 322 5.35 20.53 13.66
CA ARG A 322 4.65 21.48 14.55
C ARG A 322 5.32 22.88 14.64
N ILE A 323 6.30 23.17 13.79
CA ILE A 323 7.15 24.37 13.87
C ILE A 323 6.83 25.27 12.68
#